data_AF-A0A3B8MZ98-F1
#
_entry.id   AF-A0A3B8MZ98-F1
#
_cell.length_a   1.000
_cell.length_b   1.000
_cell.length_c   1.000
_cell.angle_alpha   90.00
_cell.angle_beta   90.00
_cell.angle_gamma   90.00
#
_symmetry.space_group_name_H-M   'P 1'
#
loop_
_entity.id
_entity.type
_entity.pdbx_description
1 polymer ?
#
loop_
_entity_poly.entity_id
_entity_poly.type
_entity_poly.pdbx_seq_one_letter_code
_entity_poly.pdbx_strand_id
1 'polypeptide(L)' 'PTKKELIATRMSVEEICKLIGADSLQFLSIEGLIKSVGLKSICTGCFDGNYPMYVLKEGSKYLFEKK' A
#
# COMPACT_ATOMS: atom_id res chain seq x y z
N PRO A 1 5.46 5.68 -7.81
CA PRO A 1 4.15 6.37 -7.92
C PRO A 1 3.94 7.26 -6.70
N THR A 2 3.25 8.40 -6.83
CA THR A 2 2.75 9.14 -5.66
C THR A 2 1.62 8.38 -4.99
N LYS A 3 1.32 8.65 -3.71
CA LYS A 3 0.17 8.06 -3.01
C LYS A 3 -1.13 8.25 -3.82
N LYS A 4 -1.30 9.43 -4.44
CA LYS A 4 -2.47 9.77 -5.26
C LYS A 4 -2.56 8.96 -6.57
N GLU A 5 -1.46 8.39 -7.06
CA GLU A 5 -1.45 7.54 -8.26
C GLU A 5 -1.90 6.10 -7.96
N LEU A 6 -1.99 5.70 -6.68
CA LEU A 6 -2.40 4.36 -6.27
C LEU A 6 -3.91 4.25 -6.13
N ILE A 7 -4.56 3.36 -6.89
CA ILE A 7 -6.03 3.20 -6.94
C ILE A 7 -6.63 2.88 -5.56
N ALA A 8 -5.97 2.03 -4.78
CA ALA A 8 -6.43 1.58 -3.46
C ALA A 8 -6.41 2.66 -2.37
N THR A 9 -5.87 3.85 -2.66
CA THR A 9 -5.88 4.97 -1.71
C THR A 9 -7.16 5.79 -1.76
N ARG A 10 -7.97 5.63 -2.81
CA ARG A 10 -9.16 6.46 -3.07
C ARG A 10 -10.38 5.68 -3.55
N MET A 11 -10.27 4.37 -3.70
CA MET A 11 -11.36 3.51 -4.18
C MET A 11 -11.54 2.32 -3.25
N SER A 12 -12.79 1.90 -3.07
CA SER A 12 -13.13 0.64 -2.39
C SER A 12 -12.75 -0.57 -3.24
N VAL A 13 -12.77 -1.76 -2.64
CA VAL A 13 -12.49 -3.02 -3.36
C VAL A 13 -13.51 -3.25 -4.48
N GLU A 14 -14.78 -2.95 -4.23
CA GLU A 14 -15.87 -3.08 -5.20
C GLU A 14 -15.69 -2.13 -6.38
N GLU A 15 -15.29 -0.88 -6.12
CA GLU A 15 -15.01 0.11 -7.16
C GLU A 15 -13.83 -0.31 -8.02
N ILE A 16 -12.75 -0.83 -7.41
CA ILE A 16 -11.59 -1.34 -8.13
C ILE A 16 -11.97 -2.55 -8.98
N CYS A 17 -12.76 -3.50 -8.43
CA CYS A 17 -13.23 -4.68 -9.14
C CYS A 17 -13.99 -4.29 -10.43
N LYS A 18 -14.91 -3.33 -10.32
CA LYS A 18 -15.66 -2.79 -11.46
C LYS A 18 -14.74 -2.08 -12.45
N LEU A 19 -13.79 -1.27 -11.97
CA LEU A 19 -12.85 -0.52 -12.82
C LEU A 19 -12.02 -1.44 -13.70
N ILE A 20 -11.54 -2.56 -13.15
CA ILE A 20 -10.69 -3.51 -13.89
C ILE A 20 -11.50 -4.53 -14.71
N GLY A 21 -12.83 -4.52 -14.61
CA GLY A 21 -13.72 -5.44 -15.33
C GLY A 21 -13.66 -6.89 -14.84
N ALA A 22 -13.37 -7.12 -13.56
CA ALA A 22 -13.33 -8.45 -12.97
C ALA A 22 -14.69 -8.84 -12.37
N ASP A 23 -15.01 -10.14 -12.36
CA ASP A 23 -16.19 -10.69 -11.70
C ASP A 23 -16.08 -10.65 -10.16
N SER A 24 -14.86 -10.75 -9.64
CA SER A 24 -14.56 -10.70 -8.21
C SER A 24 -13.13 -10.19 -7.95
N LEU A 25 -12.94 -9.53 -6.81
CA LEU A 25 -11.63 -9.05 -6.35
C LEU A 25 -11.55 -9.11 -4.83
N GLN A 26 -10.47 -9.70 -4.31
CA GLN A 26 -10.13 -9.70 -2.90
C GLN A 26 -8.64 -9.45 -2.73
N PHE A 27 -8.28 -8.72 -1.67
CA PHE A 27 -6.90 -8.52 -1.25
C PHE A 27 -6.50 -9.55 -0.19
N LEU A 28 -5.22 -9.94 -0.20
CA LEU A 28 -4.64 -10.69 0.91
C LEU A 28 -4.64 -9.81 2.18
N SER A 29 -5.06 -10.36 3.32
CA SER A 29 -5.01 -9.62 4.58
C SER A 29 -3.57 -9.40 5.04
N ILE A 30 -3.32 -8.32 5.78
CA ILE A 30 -1.98 -8.00 6.30
C ILE A 30 -1.52 -9.12 7.25
N GLU A 31 -2.41 -9.65 8.06
CA GLU A 31 -2.12 -10.78 8.97
C GLU A 31 -1.78 -12.05 8.17
N GLY A 32 -2.48 -12.30 7.06
CA GLY A 32 -2.21 -13.41 6.16
C GLY A 32 -0.83 -13.30 5.53
N LEU A 33 -0.45 -12.10 5.08
CA LEU A 33 0.88 -11.79 4.54
C LEU A 33 1.98 -12.03 5.59
N ILE A 34 1.82 -11.54 6.81
CA ILE A 34 2.82 -11.74 7.88
C ILE A 34 3.02 -13.23 8.16
N LYS A 35 1.92 -13.98 8.25
CA LYS A 35 1.96 -15.44 8.44
C LYS A 35 2.65 -16.17 7.29
N SER A 36 2.38 -15.79 6.03
CA SER A 36 2.96 -16.46 4.86
C SER A 36 4.46 -16.23 4.71
N VAL A 37 4.97 -15.08 5.17
CA VAL A 37 6.40 -14.76 5.13
C VAL A 37 7.18 -15.54 6.20
N GLY A 38 6.55 -15.90 7.33
CA GLY A 38 7.19 -16.70 8.39
C GLY A 38 8.18 -15.92 9.26
N LEU A 39 8.16 -14.59 9.19
CA LEU A 39 8.96 -13.71 10.05
C LEU A 39 8.12 -13.13 11.19
N LYS A 40 8.76 -12.83 12.33
CA LYS A 40 8.08 -12.26 13.51
C LYS A 40 7.53 -10.85 13.26
N SER A 41 8.19 -10.08 12.41
CA SER A 41 7.80 -8.70 12.08
C SER A 41 8.36 -8.31 10.72
N ILE A 42 7.56 -7.65 9.91
CA ILE A 42 7.95 -7.04 8.64
C ILE A 42 7.39 -5.61 8.61
N CYS A 43 8.02 -4.72 7.83
CA CYS A 43 7.49 -3.39 7.60
C CYS A 43 6.18 -3.49 6.80
N THR A 44 5.08 -2.95 7.34
CA THR A 44 3.75 -2.92 6.70
C THR A 44 3.36 -1.53 6.18
N GLY A 45 4.24 -0.53 6.27
CA GLY A 45 3.92 0.87 5.99
C GLY A 45 3.35 1.15 4.59
N CYS A 46 3.66 0.31 3.59
CA CYS A 46 3.04 0.41 2.26
C CYS A 46 1.53 0.07 2.24
N PHE A 47 1.04 -0.68 3.23
CA PHE A 47 -0.35 -1.13 3.34
C PHE A 47 -1.15 -0.32 4.36
N ASP A 48 -0.58 -0.06 5.54
CA ASP A 48 -1.26 0.60 6.67
C ASP A 48 -0.76 2.02 6.97
N GLY A 49 0.35 2.44 6.34
CA GLY A 49 1.00 3.72 6.62
C GLY A 49 1.87 3.74 7.89
N ASN A 50 1.98 2.63 8.62
CA ASN A 50 2.79 2.51 9.83
C ASN A 50 4.23 2.12 9.49
N TYR A 51 5.08 3.13 9.31
CA TYR A 51 6.50 2.91 9.05
C TYR A 51 7.27 2.73 10.38
N PRO A 52 8.22 1.77 10.46
CA PRO A 52 9.06 1.56 11.65
C PRO A 52 10.14 2.64 11.83
N MET A 53 10.04 3.74 11.09
CA MET A 53 10.95 4.87 11.12
C MET A 53 10.17 6.17 10.91
N TYR A 54 10.80 7.28 11.26
CA TYR A 54 10.24 8.60 10.98
C TYR A 54 10.13 8.84 9.48
N VAL A 55 8.93 9.19 9.02
CA VAL A 55 8.65 9.61 7.66
C VAL A 55 8.14 11.05 7.72
N LEU A 56 8.72 11.92 6.90
CA LEU A 56 8.28 13.30 6.78
C LEU A 56 6.83 13.35 6.31
N LYS A 57 5.99 14.14 6.99
CA LYS A 57 4.58 14.32 6.61
C LYS A 57 4.42 14.99 5.24
N GLU A 58 5.39 15.82 4.87
CA GLU A 58 5.42 16.58 3.63
C GLU A 58 6.78 16.41 2.95
N GLY A 59 6.75 16.16 1.64
CA GLY A 59 7.93 15.94 0.82
C GLY A 59 7.52 15.47 -0.57
N SER A 60 8.30 15.85 -1.59
CA SER A 60 8.08 15.30 -2.93
C SER A 60 8.62 13.88 -3.00
N LYS A 61 8.08 13.05 -3.92
CA LYS A 61 8.64 11.70 -4.15
C LYS A 61 10.12 11.72 -4.55
N TYR A 62 10.59 12.86 -5.05
CA TYR A 62 11.95 13.10 -5.52
C TYR A 62 12.84 13.77 -4.47
N LEU A 63 12.41 13.87 -3.20
CA LEU A 63 13.08 14.63 -2.14
C LEU A 63 14.57 14.23 -1.96
N PHE A 64 14.89 12.96 -2.18
CA PHE A 64 16.23 12.41 -2.01
C PHE A 64 16.90 11.99 -3.33
N GLU A 65 16.25 12.23 -4.46
CA GLU A 65 16.84 11.94 -5.77
C GLU A 65 17.82 13.06 -6.15
N LYS A 66 19.06 12.69 -6.50
CA LYS A 66 20.01 13.64 -7.08
C LYS A 66 19.54 13.98 -8.50
N LYS A 67 19.45 15.28 -8.80
CA LYS A 67 19.23 15.78 -10.16
C LYS A 67 20.35 15.34 -11.10
#